data_AF-A0A433NE94-F1
#
_entry.id   AF-A0A433NE94-F1
#
_cell.length_a   1.000
_cell.length_b   1.000
_cell.length_c   1.000
_cell.angle_alpha   90.00
_cell.angle_beta   90.00
_cell.angle_gamma   90.00
#
_symmetry.space_group_name_H-M   'P 1'
#
loop_
_entity.id
_entity.type
_entity.pdbx_description
1 polymer ?
#
loop_
_entity_poly.entity_id
_entity_poly.type
_entity_poly.pdbx_seq_one_letter_code
_entity_poly.pdbx_strand_id
1 'polypeptide(L)'
;MKIFISYTTRDNIITSDFLVELESRISDLGYLYIDLLHNNSEDKQARVENELQQADIFLLLNTASIRVSPWVKWEIDTAKSNNIYNIKINVSPSNINTVFNEIRLAITNAINRKN
;
A
#
# COMPACT_ATOMS: atom_id res chain seq x y z
N MET A 1 -12.69 -7.19 1.74
CA MET A 1 -11.94 -6.02 1.24
C MET A 1 -10.50 -6.42 1.06
N LYS A 2 -9.97 -6.29 -0.17
CA LYS A 2 -8.57 -6.54 -0.50
C LYS A 2 -7.84 -5.21 -0.64
N ILE A 3 -6.75 -5.05 0.10
CA ILE A 3 -5.99 -3.80 0.22
C ILE A 3 -4.58 -4.06 -0.29
N PHE A 4 -4.24 -3.41 -1.40
CA PHE A 4 -2.91 -3.42 -1.97
C PHE A 4 -2.10 -2.24 -1.41
N ILE A 5 -0.92 -2.51 -0.85
CA ILE A 5 -0.06 -1.50 -0.24
C ILE A 5 1.17 -1.28 -1.13
N SER A 6 1.23 -0.12 -1.77
CA SER A 6 2.33 0.34 -2.62
C SER A 6 3.26 1.27 -1.84
N TYR A 7 4.56 1.06 -1.99
CA TYR A 7 5.61 1.77 -1.25
C TYR A 7 6.95 1.70 -1.98
N THR A 8 7.96 2.34 -1.41
CA THR A 8 9.36 2.26 -1.84
C THR A 8 10.26 2.22 -0.61
N THR A 9 11.30 1.39 -0.63
CA THR A 9 12.30 1.31 0.45
C THR A 9 13.53 2.19 0.19
N ARG A 10 13.57 2.89 -0.95
CA ARG A 10 14.77 3.58 -1.46
C ARG A 10 15.29 4.72 -0.58
N ASP A 11 14.42 5.36 0.19
CA ASP A 11 14.79 6.45 1.10
C ASP A 11 14.86 6.03 2.58
N ASN A 12 14.75 4.73 2.86
CA ASN A 12 14.78 4.15 4.20
C ASN A 12 13.72 4.70 5.17
N ILE A 13 12.70 5.43 4.68
CA ILE A 13 11.56 5.87 5.49
C ILE A 13 10.61 4.68 5.70
N ILE A 14 10.33 3.94 4.63
CA ILE A 14 9.56 2.69 4.70
C ILE A 14 10.56 1.53 4.81
N THR A 15 10.59 0.90 5.97
CA THR A 15 11.43 -0.27 6.26
C THR A 15 10.59 -1.54 6.37
N SER A 16 11.23 -2.71 6.43
CA SER A 16 10.54 -3.96 6.72
C SER A 16 9.80 -3.90 8.06
N ASP A 17 10.44 -3.35 9.10
CA ASP A 17 9.83 -3.21 10.43
C ASP A 17 8.60 -2.30 10.40
N PHE A 18 8.66 -1.20 9.64
CA PHE A 18 7.50 -0.32 9.42
C PHE A 18 6.33 -1.09 8.79
N LEU A 19 6.61 -1.93 7.78
CA LEU A 19 5.58 -2.68 7.07
C LEU A 19 4.97 -3.78 7.94
N VAL A 20 5.76 -4.46 8.76
CA VAL A 20 5.27 -5.44 9.74
C VAL A 20 4.41 -4.76 10.81
N GLU A 21 4.85 -3.61 11.33
CA GLU A 21 4.03 -2.84 12.26
C GLU A 21 2.73 -2.39 11.59
N LEU A 22 2.80 -1.84 10.38
CA LEU A 22 1.63 -1.43 9.62
C LEU A 22 0.65 -2.60 9.48
N GLU A 23 1.10 -3.76 9.00
CA GLU A 23 0.27 -4.95 8.86
C GLU A 23 -0.45 -5.27 10.18
N SER A 24 0.28 -5.34 11.29
CA SER A 24 -0.30 -5.65 12.61
C SER A 24 -1.38 -4.66 13.06
N ARG A 25 -1.31 -3.40 12.61
CA ARG A 25 -2.22 -2.31 13.00
C ARG A 25 -3.52 -2.28 12.18
N ILE A 26 -3.53 -2.91 11.01
CA ILE A 26 -4.64 -2.85 10.05
C ILE A 26 -5.08 -4.20 9.49
N SER A 27 -4.52 -5.32 9.97
CA SER A 27 -4.86 -6.68 9.52
C SER A 27 -6.32 -7.05 9.78
N ASP A 28 -6.98 -6.39 10.74
CA ASP A 28 -8.40 -6.57 11.05
C ASP A 28 -9.34 -5.84 10.05
N LEU A 29 -8.81 -4.97 9.18
CA LEU A 29 -9.60 -4.21 8.21
C LEU A 29 -9.84 -4.94 6.88
N GLY A 30 -9.10 -6.01 6.60
CA GLY A 30 -9.22 -6.78 5.36
C GLY A 30 -7.99 -7.62 5.03
N TYR A 31 -7.99 -8.19 3.82
CA TYR A 31 -6.83 -8.91 3.31
C TYR A 31 -5.79 -7.90 2.81
N LEU A 32 -4.57 -7.96 3.36
CA LEU A 32 -3.48 -7.05 3.04
C LEU A 32 -2.49 -7.71 2.08
N TYR A 33 -2.10 -7.00 1.03
CA TYR A 33 -0.98 -7.39 0.17
C TYR A 33 0.14 -6.36 0.25
N ILE A 34 1.30 -6.78 0.78
CA ILE A 34 2.55 -6.02 0.84
C ILE A 34 3.60 -6.85 0.14
N ASP A 35 4.13 -6.37 -0.98
CA ASP A 35 5.03 -7.15 -1.84
C ASP A 35 6.25 -7.73 -1.09
N LEU A 36 6.94 -6.93 -0.28
CA LEU A 36 8.15 -7.34 0.45
C LEU A 36 7.86 -8.42 1.51
N LEU A 37 6.65 -8.47 2.05
CA LEU A 37 6.27 -9.42 3.10
C LEU A 37 5.60 -10.66 2.53
N HIS A 38 4.78 -10.52 1.49
CA HIS A 38 3.84 -11.58 1.06
C HIS A 38 4.24 -12.23 -0.26
N ASN A 39 5.11 -11.62 -1.05
CA ASN A 39 5.45 -12.14 -2.36
C ASN A 39 6.56 -13.19 -2.29
N ASN A 40 6.19 -14.44 -2.03
CA ASN A 40 7.08 -15.60 -2.08
C ASN A 40 7.01 -16.39 -3.40
N SER A 41 6.36 -15.83 -4.42
CA SER A 41 6.19 -16.50 -5.72
C SER A 41 7.49 -16.59 -6.52
N GLU A 42 7.56 -17.53 -7.47
CA GLU A 42 8.65 -17.61 -8.45
C GLU A 42 8.60 -16.43 -9.42
N ASP A 43 7.42 -16.15 -9.98
CA ASP A 43 7.16 -14.96 -10.78
C ASP A 43 6.58 -13.84 -9.92
N LYS A 44 7.49 -13.06 -9.31
CA LYS A 44 7.16 -11.92 -8.44
C LYS A 44 6.23 -10.94 -9.13
N GLN A 45 6.52 -10.65 -10.40
CA GLN A 45 5.83 -9.65 -11.19
C GLN A 45 4.38 -10.04 -11.43
N ALA A 46 4.16 -11.27 -11.92
CA ALA A 46 2.81 -11.78 -12.15
C ALA A 46 1.98 -11.84 -10.87
N ARG A 47 2.63 -12.13 -9.72
CA ARG A 47 1.93 -12.10 -8.43
C ARG A 47 1.46 -10.70 -8.06
N VAL A 48 2.31 -9.68 -8.20
CA VAL A 48 1.92 -8.30 -7.91
C VAL A 48 0.78 -7.84 -8.82
N GLU A 49 0.87 -8.16 -10.11
CA GLU A 49 -0.18 -7.86 -11.09
C GLU A 49 -1.54 -8.43 -10.70
N ASN A 50 -1.57 -9.72 -10.37
CA ASN A 50 -2.79 -10.40 -9.97
C ASN A 50 -3.36 -9.83 -8.65
N GLU A 51 -2.50 -9.50 -7.69
CA GLU A 51 -2.89 -8.93 -6.41
C GLU A 51 -3.47 -7.52 -6.58
N LEU A 52 -2.87 -6.70 -7.44
CA LEU A 52 -3.34 -5.37 -7.75
C LEU A 52 -4.67 -5.39 -8.51
N GLN A 53 -4.81 -6.26 -9.52
CA GLN A 53 -6.06 -6.37 -10.31
C GLN A 53 -7.27 -6.77 -9.45
N GLN A 54 -7.05 -7.56 -8.39
CA GLN A 54 -8.11 -7.99 -7.48
C GLN A 54 -8.32 -7.02 -6.31
N ALA A 55 -7.54 -5.93 -6.21
CA ALA A 55 -7.61 -5.05 -5.07
C ALA A 55 -8.85 -4.15 -5.11
N ASP A 56 -9.47 -3.99 -3.95
CA ASP A 56 -10.55 -3.03 -3.76
C ASP A 56 -10.01 -1.64 -3.43
N ILE A 57 -8.90 -1.59 -2.69
CA ILE A 57 -8.23 -0.39 -2.22
C ILE A 57 -6.76 -0.48 -2.64
N PHE A 58 -6.26 0.60 -3.23
CA PHE A 58 -4.85 0.83 -3.48
C PHE A 58 -4.36 1.90 -2.51
N LEU A 59 -3.51 1.54 -1.56
CA LEU A 59 -2.88 2.46 -0.62
C LEU A 59 -1.45 2.75 -1.06
N LEU A 60 -1.18 4.02 -1.39
CA LEU A 60 0.15 4.52 -1.69
C LEU A 60 0.77 5.18 -0.45
N LEU A 61 1.84 4.59 0.07
CA LEU A 61 2.72 5.20 1.07
C LEU A 61 3.69 6.14 0.35
N ASN A 62 3.28 7.39 0.22
CA ASN A 62 3.99 8.40 -0.56
C ASN A 62 5.14 9.03 0.25
N THR A 63 6.36 8.69 -0.11
CA THR A 63 7.59 9.35 0.35
C THR A 63 8.20 10.21 -0.76
N ALA A 64 9.30 10.90 -0.47
CA ALA A 64 10.02 11.70 -1.46
C ALA A 64 10.55 10.84 -2.63
N SER A 65 10.97 9.60 -2.37
CA SER A 65 11.53 8.71 -3.39
C SER A 65 10.49 7.98 -4.25
N ILE A 66 9.19 8.17 -4.02
CA ILE A 66 8.16 7.47 -4.80
C ILE A 66 8.27 7.76 -6.31
N ARG A 67 8.68 9.00 -6.65
CA ARG A 67 8.75 9.49 -8.03
C ARG A 67 9.84 8.82 -8.86
N VAL A 68 10.84 8.23 -8.21
CA VAL A 68 11.94 7.56 -8.91
C VAL A 68 11.66 6.09 -9.18
N SER A 69 10.61 5.48 -8.60
CA SER A 69 10.29 4.06 -8.80
C SER A 69 9.44 3.86 -10.06
N PRO A 70 9.97 3.24 -11.14
CA PRO A 70 9.17 2.90 -12.32
C PRO A 70 8.03 1.93 -11.98
N TRP A 71 8.28 1.08 -10.99
CA TRP A 71 7.34 0.08 -10.51
C TRP A 71 6.09 0.71 -9.89
N VAL A 72 6.29 1.64 -8.95
CA VAL A 72 5.16 2.34 -8.31
C VAL A 72 4.37 3.16 -9.32
N LYS A 73 5.04 3.74 -10.33
CA LYS A 73 4.33 4.45 -11.40
C LYS A 73 3.38 3.50 -12.15
N TRP A 74 3.85 2.32 -12.52
CA TRP A 74 3.01 1.30 -13.18
C TRP A 74 1.84 0.87 -12.29
N GLU A 75 2.06 0.69 -10.98
CA GLU A 75 1.00 0.33 -10.03
C GLU A 75 -0.09 1.41 -9.93
N ILE A 76 0.31 2.69 -9.86
CA ILE A 76 -0.62 3.83 -9.85
C ILE A 76 -1.45 3.90 -11.14
N ASP A 77 -0.80 3.73 -12.30
CA ASP A 77 -1.47 3.80 -13.60
C ASP A 77 -2.45 2.63 -13.78
N THR A 78 -2.08 1.43 -13.30
CA THR A 78 -2.94 0.24 -13.28
C THR A 78 -4.13 0.42 -12.35
N ALA A 79 -3.91 0.92 -11.12
CA ALA A 79 -4.99 1.15 -10.16
C ALA A 79 -6.03 2.15 -10.67
N LYS A 80 -5.59 3.22 -11.35
CA LYS A 80 -6.48 4.17 -12.01
C LYS A 80 -7.28 3.54 -13.15
N SER A 81 -6.60 2.76 -14.00
CA SER A 81 -7.24 2.13 -15.16
C SER A 81 -8.31 1.11 -14.75
N ASN A 82 -8.11 0.44 -13.62
CA ASN A 82 -9.06 -0.54 -13.06
C ASN A 82 -10.09 0.07 -12.10
N ASN A 83 -10.15 1.40 -11.97
CA ASN A 83 -11.06 2.12 -11.08
C ASN A 83 -11.00 1.65 -9.60
N ILE A 84 -9.80 1.28 -9.14
CA ILE A 84 -9.54 0.88 -7.76
C ILE A 84 -9.61 2.14 -6.86
N TYR A 85 -10.11 2.00 -5.64
CA TYR A 85 -10.17 3.14 -4.73
C TYR A 85 -8.77 3.52 -4.25
N ASN A 86 -8.27 4.67 -4.69
CA ASN A 86 -6.91 5.12 -4.42
C ASN A 86 -6.85 5.95 -3.14
N ILE A 87 -6.04 5.53 -2.17
CA ILE A 87 -5.67 6.28 -0.97
C ILE A 87 -4.20 6.64 -1.09
N LYS A 88 -3.88 7.90 -0.83
CA LYS A 88 -2.50 8.37 -0.79
C LYS A 88 -2.22 8.99 0.57
N ILE A 89 -1.23 8.45 1.29
CA ILE A 89 -0.79 8.97 2.59
C ILE A 89 0.67 9.39 2.47
N ASN A 90 1.00 10.59 2.97
CA ASN A 90 2.37 11.06 2.98
C ASN A 90 3.10 10.52 4.20
N VAL A 91 4.23 9.86 3.99
CA VAL A 91 5.08 9.35 5.08
C VAL A 91 6.40 10.10 5.09
N SER A 92 6.79 10.60 6.25
CA SER A 92 8.04 11.31 6.49
C SER A 92 8.61 10.96 7.87
N PRO A 93 9.90 11.22 8.12
CA PRO A 93 10.49 11.02 9.44
C PRO A 93 9.75 11.79 10.56
N SER A 94 9.13 12.94 10.22
CA SER A 94 8.42 13.78 11.19
C SER A 94 7.06 13.24 11.62
N ASN A 95 6.45 12.30 10.88
CA ASN A 95 5.11 11.77 11.17
C ASN A 95 5.05 10.25 11.37
N ILE A 96 6.20 9.56 11.39
CA ILE A 96 6.28 8.10 11.39
C ILE A 96 5.49 7.45 12.54
N ASN A 97 5.45 8.08 13.71
CA ASN A 97 4.76 7.54 14.89
C ASN A 97 3.24 7.77 14.86
N THR A 98 2.75 8.72 14.07
CA THR A 98 1.32 9.10 14.01
C THR A 98 0.63 8.60 12.75
N VAL A 99 1.39 8.28 11.70
CA VAL A 99 0.86 7.96 10.37
C VAL A 99 0.00 6.69 10.37
N PHE A 100 0.25 5.74 11.26
CA PHE A 100 -0.57 4.51 11.35
C PHE A 100 -2.04 4.81 11.64
N ASN A 101 -2.34 5.79 12.50
CA ASN A 101 -3.71 6.20 12.79
C ASN A 101 -4.37 6.85 11.57
N GLU A 102 -3.61 7.64 10.82
CA GLU A 102 -4.08 8.27 9.57
C GLU A 102 -4.42 7.19 8.53
N ILE A 103 -3.53 6.21 8.34
CA ILE A 103 -3.74 5.08 7.43
C ILE A 103 -4.99 4.28 7.82
N ARG A 104 -5.12 3.91 9.10
CA ARG A 104 -6.26 3.14 9.61
C ARG A 104 -7.57 3.88 9.36
N LEU A 105 -7.62 5.18 9.68
CA LEU A 105 -8.79 6.03 9.47
C LEU A 105 -9.15 6.13 7.98
N ALA A 106 -8.16 6.33 7.11
CA ALA A 106 -8.38 6.44 5.67
C ALA A 106 -8.95 5.14 5.07
N ILE A 107 -8.42 3.98 5.46
CA ILE A 107 -8.93 2.68 5.01
C ILE A 107 -10.36 2.45 5.53
N THR A 108 -10.61 2.73 6.81
CA THR A 108 -11.94 2.57 7.43
C THR A 108 -12.99 3.40 6.69
N ASN A 109 -12.67 4.67 6.39
CA ASN A 109 -13.54 5.55 5.62
C ASN A 109 -13.77 5.05 4.18
N ALA A 110 -12.77 4.45 3.55
CA ALA A 110 -12.90 3.87 2.22
C ALA A 110 -13.82 2.63 2.22
N ILE A 111 -13.70 1.76 3.23
CA ILE A 111 -14.57 0.61 3.42
C ILE A 111 -16.03 1.06 3.59
N ASN A 112 -16.26 2.03 4.47
CA ASN A 112 -17.61 2.54 4.75
C ASN A 112 -18.27 3.25 3.55
N ARG A 113 -17.50 3.73 2.57
CA ARG A 113 -18.05 4.30 1.33
C ARG A 113 -18.46 3.25 0.30
N LYS A 114 -17.96 2.01 0.43
CA LYS A 114 -18.21 0.90 -0.49
C LYS A 114 -19.34 -0.04 -0.01
N ASN A 115 -19.68 0.00 1.28
CA ASN A 115 -20.82 -0.71 1.88
C ASN A 115 -22.09 0.13 1.80
#